data_AF-A0A2B7WPX2-F1
#
_entry.id   AF-A0A2B7WPX2-F1
#
_cell.length_a   1.000
_cell.length_b   1.000
_cell.length_c   1.000
_cell.angle_alpha   90.00
_cell.angle_beta   90.00
_cell.angle_gamma   90.00
#
_symmetry.space_group_name_H-M   'P 1'
#
loop_
_entity.id
_entity.type
_entity.pdbx_description
1 polymer ?
#
loop_
_entity_poly.entity_id
_entity_poly.type
_entity_poly.pdbx_seq_one_letter_code
_entity_poly.pdbx_strand_id
1 'polypeptide(L)'
;MFSLRAFTRSVPRTFSRSLAISARTAAPKPSIFQSTWIRAPRYIYPATAAFSTTRARWEPAGQSDLELAAKLNEEMKYEQNNSTVEAPPESVQYYIENSPFEIQHKEGEDEVVLTRTFGDENIRVAFTLSDIQDLTENESALADEHDDVDAPQQGAEDKISAADQEDAELEDEDQVPSYPARVSVTIEKKGKGAVQIETLAQDGYIQIQNVGYFAKADLANAASAEKEWTRQSLYSGPPFGNLDEDLQTLMEQYLEERGIDNALAVFVPEYIEFKEQQEYIRWLKNLKTFIEA
;
A
#
# COMPACT_ATOMS: atom_id res chain seq x y z
N MET A 1 41.75 -7.24 38.81
CA MET A 1 40.83 -7.43 39.94
C MET A 1 39.56 -8.06 39.42
N PHE A 2 39.19 -9.21 39.98
CA PHE A 2 38.01 -9.99 39.63
C PHE A 2 36.72 -9.23 39.99
N SER A 3 35.73 -9.24 39.11
CA SER A 3 34.33 -9.22 39.54
C SER A 3 33.48 -10.06 38.58
N LEU A 4 32.90 -11.11 39.16
CA LEU A 4 31.90 -12.03 38.62
C LEU A 4 30.51 -11.39 38.66
N ARG A 5 29.62 -11.81 37.74
CA ARG A 5 28.20 -12.24 37.94
C ARG A 5 27.44 -12.03 36.62
N ALA A 6 26.97 -13.04 35.91
CA ALA A 6 25.99 -14.11 36.21
C ALA A 6 24.65 -13.81 35.51
N PHE A 7 24.33 -14.65 34.52
CA PHE A 7 23.04 -14.75 33.86
C PHE A 7 21.94 -15.15 34.85
N THR A 8 20.79 -14.48 34.80
CA THR A 8 19.52 -15.07 35.27
C THR A 8 18.39 -14.71 34.30
N ARG A 9 17.74 -15.75 33.77
CA ARG A 9 16.44 -15.70 33.10
C ARG A 9 15.37 -15.91 34.17
N SER A 10 14.35 -15.05 34.26
CA SER A 10 13.03 -15.43 34.79
C SER A 10 12.00 -14.32 34.61
N VAL A 11 11.00 -14.53 33.75
CA VAL A 11 9.69 -13.88 33.87
C VAL A 11 8.61 -14.88 33.44
N PRO A 12 7.77 -15.38 34.35
CA PRO A 12 6.44 -15.85 33.99
C PRO A 12 5.45 -14.69 34.14
N ARG A 13 4.79 -14.30 33.04
CA ARG A 13 3.57 -13.49 33.08
C ARG A 13 2.45 -14.37 33.65
N THR A 14 2.10 -14.16 34.92
CA THR A 14 0.95 -14.82 35.54
C THR A 14 -0.33 -14.17 35.04
N PHE A 15 -1.20 -14.93 34.38
CA PHE A 15 -2.58 -14.55 34.14
C PHE A 15 -3.35 -14.59 35.46
N SER A 16 -3.83 -13.44 35.93
CA SER A 16 -4.79 -13.37 37.05
C SER A 16 -6.15 -13.86 36.56
N ARG A 17 -6.44 -15.15 36.76
CA ARG A 17 -7.79 -15.70 36.56
C ARG A 17 -8.62 -15.37 37.80
N SER A 18 -9.53 -14.41 37.67
CA SER A 18 -10.50 -14.07 38.70
C SER A 18 -11.51 -15.21 38.87
N LEU A 19 -11.35 -16.01 39.93
CA LEU A 19 -12.39 -16.93 40.40
C LEU A 19 -13.31 -16.16 41.35
N ALA A 20 -14.48 -15.76 40.86
CA ALA A 20 -15.57 -15.29 41.72
C ALA A 20 -16.11 -16.50 42.53
N ILE A 21 -15.60 -16.68 43.75
CA ILE A 21 -16.15 -17.63 44.71
C ILE A 21 -17.27 -16.90 45.46
N SER A 22 -18.52 -17.21 45.13
CA SER A 22 -19.68 -16.78 45.91
C SER A 22 -19.72 -17.57 47.22
N ALA A 23 -19.28 -16.96 48.31
CA ALA A 23 -19.46 -17.49 49.65
C ALA A 23 -20.90 -17.22 50.11
N ARG A 24 -21.77 -18.23 50.06
CA ARG A 24 -23.05 -18.20 50.78
C ARG A 24 -22.82 -18.69 52.20
N THR A 25 -22.95 -17.78 53.16
CA THR A 25 -22.99 -18.10 54.59
C THR A 25 -24.33 -18.77 54.91
N ALA A 26 -24.31 -20.07 55.23
CA ALA A 26 -25.44 -20.77 55.80
C ALA A 26 -25.19 -20.96 57.30
N ALA A 27 -25.99 -20.28 58.13
CA ALA A 27 -25.98 -20.48 59.58
C ALA A 27 -26.73 -21.78 59.94
N PRO A 28 -26.16 -22.70 60.73
CA PRO A 28 -26.89 -23.87 61.19
C PRO A 28 -27.73 -23.53 62.44
N LYS A 29 -29.04 -23.83 62.38
CA LYS A 29 -29.86 -24.03 63.58
C LYS A 29 -29.80 -25.51 63.97
N PRO A 30 -29.56 -25.89 65.23
CA PRO A 30 -29.70 -27.27 65.64
C PRO A 30 -31.19 -27.58 65.86
N SER A 31 -31.70 -28.59 65.17
CA SER A 31 -32.92 -29.29 65.58
C SER A 31 -32.56 -30.75 65.80
N ILE A 32 -32.86 -31.23 67.00
CA ILE A 32 -32.61 -32.59 67.46
C ILE A 32 -33.87 -33.42 67.15
N PHE A 33 -33.64 -34.71 66.93
CA PHE A 33 -34.54 -35.86 66.85
C PHE A 33 -34.78 -36.43 65.45
N GLN A 34 -33.99 -37.48 65.20
CA GLN A 34 -34.14 -38.46 64.13
C GLN A 34 -35.40 -39.31 64.35
N SER A 35 -36.01 -39.76 63.26
CA SER A 35 -36.78 -41.00 63.25
C SER A 35 -36.17 -41.94 62.21
N THR A 36 -35.91 -43.17 62.63
CA THR A 36 -35.29 -44.23 61.85
C THR A 36 -36.32 -44.89 60.95
N TRP A 37 -36.25 -44.64 59.65
CA TRP A 37 -36.95 -45.46 58.65
C TRP A 37 -35.96 -45.83 57.54
N ILE A 38 -35.74 -47.13 57.42
CA ILE A 38 -34.87 -47.80 56.47
C ILE A 38 -35.27 -47.39 55.03
N ARG A 39 -34.32 -46.91 54.22
CA ARG A 39 -34.51 -46.72 52.78
C ARG A 39 -33.41 -47.44 52.00
N ALA A 40 -33.85 -48.37 51.15
CA ALA A 40 -33.06 -49.24 50.27
C ALA A 40 -32.06 -48.50 49.35
N PRO A 41 -31.00 -49.17 48.85
CA PRO A 41 -29.99 -48.53 48.02
C PRO A 41 -30.60 -48.10 46.68
N ARG A 42 -30.51 -46.82 46.36
CA ARG A 42 -30.86 -46.30 45.03
C ARG A 42 -29.64 -46.42 44.12
N TYR A 43 -29.83 -47.12 43.00
CA TYR A 43 -28.86 -47.15 41.90
C TYR A 43 -28.62 -45.72 41.40
N ILE A 44 -27.37 -45.27 41.47
CA ILE A 44 -26.92 -43.97 40.95
C ILE A 44 -26.66 -44.16 39.46
N TYR A 45 -27.57 -43.70 38.60
CA TYR A 45 -27.26 -43.52 37.18
C TYR A 45 -26.35 -42.28 37.04
N PRO A 46 -25.28 -42.33 36.23
CA PRO A 46 -24.47 -41.13 35.98
C PRO A 46 -25.34 -40.09 35.27
N ALA A 47 -25.51 -38.93 35.89
CA ALA A 47 -26.17 -37.80 35.27
C ALA A 47 -25.31 -37.34 34.09
N THR A 48 -25.81 -37.52 32.87
CA THR A 48 -25.20 -36.94 31.67
C THR A 48 -25.28 -35.43 31.80
N ALA A 49 -24.13 -34.76 31.88
CA ALA A 49 -24.08 -33.30 31.86
C ALA A 49 -24.65 -32.81 30.52
N ALA A 50 -25.80 -32.14 30.57
CA ALA A 50 -26.34 -31.45 29.42
C ALA A 50 -25.45 -30.22 29.15
N PHE A 51 -24.61 -30.29 28.13
CA PHE A 51 -23.85 -29.14 27.65
C PHE A 51 -24.85 -28.12 27.08
N SER A 52 -25.08 -27.03 27.80
CA SER A 52 -25.89 -25.91 27.35
C SER A 52 -25.12 -25.11 26.30
N THR A 53 -25.47 -25.28 25.02
CA THR A 53 -24.98 -24.42 23.94
C THR A 53 -25.83 -23.14 23.90
N THR A 54 -25.53 -22.17 24.77
CA THR A 54 -26.10 -20.83 24.64
C THR A 54 -25.54 -20.23 23.34
N ARG A 55 -26.40 -20.01 22.34
CA ARG A 55 -26.03 -19.22 21.17
C ARG A 55 -25.68 -17.81 21.64
N ALA A 56 -24.49 -17.32 21.28
CA ALA A 56 -24.14 -15.92 21.50
C ALA A 56 -25.19 -15.05 20.79
N ARG A 57 -25.88 -14.17 21.53
CA ARG A 57 -26.60 -13.06 20.93
C ARG A 57 -25.58 -11.94 20.76
N TRP A 58 -25.09 -11.78 19.55
CA TRP A 58 -24.40 -10.55 19.18
C TRP A 58 -25.44 -9.44 19.00
N GLU A 59 -25.02 -8.22 19.28
CA GLU A 59 -25.81 -7.03 18.98
C GLU A 59 -26.03 -6.96 17.46
N PRO A 60 -27.26 -6.67 16.98
CA PRO A 60 -27.48 -6.47 15.55
C PRO A 60 -26.71 -5.24 15.06
N ALA A 61 -26.36 -5.23 13.77
CA ALA A 61 -25.71 -4.10 13.12
C ALA A 61 -26.40 -2.76 13.47
N GLY A 62 -25.59 -1.75 13.79
CA GLY A 62 -26.06 -0.40 14.09
C GLY A 62 -26.66 0.27 12.86
N GLN A 63 -27.43 1.33 13.06
CA GLN A 63 -28.01 2.10 11.94
C GLN A 63 -26.91 2.68 11.03
N SER A 64 -25.78 3.11 11.60
CA SER A 64 -24.60 3.59 10.87
C SER A 64 -24.02 2.54 9.93
N ASP A 65 -24.05 1.27 10.32
CA ASP A 65 -23.42 0.18 9.58
C ASP A 65 -24.23 -0.11 8.32
N LEU A 66 -25.56 -0.05 8.43
CA LEU A 66 -26.48 -0.19 7.30
C LEU A 66 -26.34 0.97 6.31
N GLU A 67 -26.28 2.20 6.80
CA GLU A 67 -26.13 3.40 5.97
C GLU A 67 -24.78 3.40 5.24
N LEU A 68 -23.69 3.07 5.93
CA LEU A 68 -22.35 3.00 5.34
C LEU A 68 -22.23 1.85 4.33
N ALA A 69 -22.75 0.66 4.64
CA ALA A 69 -22.76 -0.47 3.70
C ALA A 69 -23.58 -0.17 2.44
N ALA A 70 -24.72 0.51 2.58
CA ALA A 70 -25.51 0.97 1.44
C ALA A 70 -24.72 1.94 0.56
N LYS A 71 -24.06 2.93 1.17
CA LYS A 71 -23.23 3.89 0.43
C LYS A 71 -22.06 3.24 -0.30
N LEU A 72 -21.31 2.36 0.36
CA LEU A 72 -20.22 1.60 -0.29
C LEU A 72 -20.71 0.75 -1.46
N ASN A 73 -21.93 0.23 -1.39
CA ASN A 73 -22.54 -0.52 -2.48
C ASN A 73 -22.98 0.37 -3.65
N GLU A 74 -23.38 1.62 -3.38
CA GLU A 74 -23.65 2.61 -4.42
C GLU A 74 -22.36 3.00 -5.14
N GLU A 75 -21.29 3.34 -4.41
CA GLU A 75 -19.98 3.67 -4.98
C GLU A 75 -19.44 2.53 -5.83
N MET A 76 -19.43 1.29 -5.31
CA MET A 76 -18.93 0.14 -6.05
C MET A 76 -19.70 -0.10 -7.37
N LYS A 77 -21.02 0.14 -7.38
CA LYS A 77 -21.82 0.04 -8.62
C LYS A 77 -21.54 1.18 -9.57
N TYR A 78 -21.34 2.38 -9.05
CA TYR A 78 -20.98 3.53 -9.87
C TYR A 78 -19.67 3.26 -10.62
N GLU A 79 -18.63 2.81 -9.89
CA GLU A 79 -17.34 2.46 -10.47
C GLU A 79 -17.43 1.30 -11.48
N GLN A 80 -18.18 0.25 -11.19
CA GLN A 80 -18.33 -0.87 -12.13
C GLN A 80 -19.04 -0.49 -13.42
N ASN A 81 -19.94 0.50 -13.38
CA ASN A 81 -20.72 0.91 -14.54
C ASN A 81 -20.03 2.02 -15.35
N ASN A 82 -19.25 2.87 -14.69
CA ASN A 82 -18.64 4.04 -15.31
C ASN A 82 -17.21 3.78 -15.78
N SER A 83 -16.53 2.84 -15.14
CA SER A 83 -15.10 2.65 -15.36
C SER A 83 -14.89 1.50 -16.35
N THR A 84 -14.00 1.68 -17.34
CA THR A 84 -13.56 0.65 -18.29
C THR A 84 -12.66 -0.38 -17.57
N VAL A 85 -13.15 -0.95 -16.47
CA VAL A 85 -12.39 -1.75 -15.50
C VAL A 85 -11.98 -3.09 -16.08
N GLU A 86 -12.72 -3.62 -17.05
CA GLU A 86 -12.49 -5.00 -17.48
C GLU A 86 -11.28 -5.16 -18.40
N ALA A 87 -10.86 -4.11 -19.09
CA ALA A 87 -9.77 -4.18 -20.05
C ALA A 87 -8.68 -3.17 -19.71
N PRO A 88 -7.40 -3.59 -19.63
CA PRO A 88 -6.30 -2.65 -19.59
C PRO A 88 -6.35 -1.75 -20.83
N PRO A 89 -5.89 -0.50 -20.74
CA PRO A 89 -5.75 0.37 -21.90
C PRO A 89 -5.01 -0.33 -23.05
N GLU A 90 -5.30 0.03 -24.31
CA GLU A 90 -4.70 -0.61 -25.48
C GLU A 90 -3.17 -0.49 -25.48
N SER A 91 -2.65 0.66 -25.06
CA SER A 91 -1.23 0.94 -24.83
C SER A 91 -0.59 0.00 -23.81
N VAL A 92 -1.26 -0.19 -22.67
CA VAL A 92 -0.85 -1.14 -21.62
C VAL A 92 -0.83 -2.57 -22.15
N GLN A 93 -1.88 -3.00 -22.85
CA GLN A 93 -1.92 -4.34 -23.46
C GLN A 93 -0.80 -4.54 -24.48
N TYR A 94 -0.62 -3.56 -25.37
CA TYR A 94 0.44 -3.57 -26.37
C TYR A 94 1.82 -3.69 -25.73
N TYR A 95 2.08 -2.95 -24.65
CA TYR A 95 3.34 -3.07 -23.92
C TYR A 95 3.48 -4.46 -23.32
N ILE A 96 2.46 -5.00 -22.65
CA ILE A 96 2.51 -6.35 -22.06
C ILE A 96 2.83 -7.42 -23.13
N GLU A 97 2.27 -7.30 -24.34
CA GLU A 97 2.44 -8.28 -25.41
C GLU A 97 3.79 -8.17 -26.13
N ASN A 98 4.31 -6.95 -26.31
CA ASN A 98 5.52 -6.69 -27.10
C ASN A 98 6.77 -6.48 -26.23
N SER A 99 6.59 -6.30 -24.93
CA SER A 99 7.68 -6.08 -23.99
C SER A 99 8.38 -7.39 -23.64
N PRO A 100 9.71 -7.37 -23.48
CA PRO A 100 10.49 -8.51 -23.01
C PRO A 100 10.42 -8.73 -21.49
N PHE A 101 9.60 -7.94 -20.77
CA PHE A 101 9.41 -8.06 -19.33
C PHE A 101 8.22 -8.97 -18.98
N GLU A 102 8.41 -9.82 -17.98
CA GLU A 102 7.34 -10.54 -17.32
C GLU A 102 6.83 -9.72 -16.13
N ILE A 103 5.55 -9.37 -16.14
CA ILE A 103 4.91 -8.59 -15.08
C ILE A 103 4.39 -9.52 -13.98
N GLN A 104 4.80 -9.23 -12.75
CA GLN A 104 4.34 -9.87 -11.53
C GLN A 104 3.66 -8.81 -10.65
N HIS A 105 2.36 -8.97 -10.44
CA HIS A 105 1.60 -8.21 -9.47
C HIS A 105 0.74 -9.18 -8.65
N LYS A 106 0.51 -8.85 -7.38
CA LYS A 106 -0.45 -9.58 -6.53
C LYS A 106 -1.59 -8.64 -6.15
N GLU A 107 -2.79 -9.18 -6.10
CA GLU A 107 -3.95 -8.40 -5.69
C GLU A 107 -3.86 -8.00 -4.20
N GLY A 108 -4.11 -6.74 -3.90
CA GLY A 108 -3.99 -6.14 -2.56
C GLY A 108 -2.56 -5.77 -2.16
N GLU A 109 -1.58 -5.88 -3.06
CA GLU A 109 -0.23 -5.32 -2.89
C GLU A 109 -0.05 -4.14 -3.83
N ASP A 110 0.50 -3.03 -3.35
CA ASP A 110 0.71 -1.83 -4.18
C ASP A 110 1.93 -1.99 -5.12
N GLU A 111 2.88 -2.86 -4.80
CA GLU A 111 4.08 -3.06 -5.62
C GLU A 111 3.74 -3.81 -6.93
N VAL A 112 4.29 -3.33 -8.04
CA VAL A 112 4.29 -4.02 -9.34
C VAL A 112 5.74 -4.28 -9.72
N VAL A 113 6.05 -5.52 -10.10
CA VAL A 113 7.42 -5.94 -10.42
C VAL A 113 7.48 -6.49 -11.84
N LEU A 114 8.31 -5.88 -12.68
CA LEU A 114 8.66 -6.36 -14.01
C LEU A 114 10.01 -7.05 -13.94
N THR A 115 10.11 -8.25 -14.49
CA THR A 115 11.35 -9.04 -14.48
C THR A 115 11.77 -9.43 -15.88
N ARG A 116 13.07 -9.36 -16.15
CA ARG A 116 13.66 -9.75 -17.43
C ARG A 116 15.05 -10.31 -17.22
N THR A 117 15.48 -11.17 -18.12
CA THR A 117 16.88 -11.58 -18.24
C THR A 117 17.52 -10.97 -19.48
N PHE A 118 18.75 -10.47 -19.34
CA PHE A 118 19.53 -9.89 -20.43
C PHE A 118 20.97 -10.39 -20.35
N GLY A 119 21.33 -11.37 -21.17
CA GLY A 119 22.65 -12.00 -21.10
C GLY A 119 22.92 -12.68 -19.74
N ASP A 120 23.92 -12.21 -19.00
CA ASP A 120 24.26 -12.66 -17.63
C ASP A 120 23.59 -11.83 -16.52
N GLU A 121 22.68 -10.94 -16.89
CA GLU A 121 22.03 -9.97 -16.00
C GLU A 121 20.57 -10.36 -15.73
N ASN A 122 20.16 -10.22 -14.46
CA ASN A 122 18.77 -10.26 -14.05
C ASN A 122 18.30 -8.83 -13.77
N ILE A 123 17.26 -8.40 -14.48
CA ILE A 123 16.73 -7.05 -14.40
C ILE A 123 15.39 -7.13 -13.69
N ARG A 124 15.22 -6.29 -12.67
CA ARG A 124 13.98 -6.12 -11.92
C ARG A 124 13.63 -4.64 -11.95
N VAL A 125 12.47 -4.30 -12.47
CA VAL A 125 11.91 -2.95 -12.45
C VAL A 125 10.72 -2.99 -11.51
N ALA A 126 10.69 -2.11 -10.51
CA ALA A 126 9.62 -2.07 -9.51
C ALA A 126 9.10 -0.65 -9.34
N PHE A 127 7.78 -0.50 -9.26
CA PHE A 127 7.10 0.76 -8.99
C PHE A 127 5.86 0.49 -8.10
N THR A 128 5.36 1.52 -7.42
CA THR A 128 4.27 1.41 -6.45
C THR A 128 3.11 2.34 -6.83
N LEU A 129 1.88 1.96 -6.51
CA LEU A 129 0.70 2.78 -6.78
C LEU A 129 0.72 4.12 -6.03
N SER A 130 1.28 4.16 -4.82
CA SER A 130 1.31 5.34 -3.95
C SER A 130 2.10 6.51 -4.54
N ASP A 131 3.02 6.26 -5.48
CA ASP A 131 3.91 7.29 -6.03
C ASP A 131 3.13 8.40 -6.77
N ILE A 132 1.95 8.10 -7.33
CA ILE A 132 1.08 9.09 -7.98
C ILE A 132 0.11 9.74 -6.97
N GLN A 133 -0.30 9.01 -5.93
CA GLN A 133 -1.30 9.48 -4.96
C GLN A 133 -0.79 10.62 -4.06
N ASP A 134 0.46 10.55 -3.59
CA ASP A 134 1.06 11.52 -2.66
C ASP A 134 1.11 12.97 -3.21
N LEU A 135 1.02 13.16 -4.54
CA LEU A 135 1.08 14.49 -5.16
C LEU A 135 -0.30 15.13 -5.35
N THR A 136 -1.36 14.33 -5.44
CA THR A 136 -2.75 14.82 -5.53
C THR A 136 -3.19 15.52 -4.24
N GLU A 137 -2.72 15.05 -3.07
CA GLU A 137 -3.02 15.65 -1.78
C GLU A 137 -2.31 17.00 -1.55
N ASN A 138 -1.10 17.17 -2.10
CA ASN A 138 -0.31 18.40 -1.91
C ASN A 138 -0.84 19.59 -2.72
N GLU A 139 -1.46 19.35 -3.88
CA GLU A 139 -2.04 20.41 -4.71
C GLU A 139 -3.36 20.93 -4.13
N SER A 140 -4.16 20.03 -3.53
CA SER A 140 -5.42 20.40 -2.87
C SER A 140 -5.22 21.32 -1.65
N ALA A 141 -4.00 21.38 -1.09
CA ALA A 141 -3.65 22.28 0.02
C ALA A 141 -3.19 23.69 -0.43
N LEU A 142 -2.84 23.85 -1.71
CA LEU A 142 -2.39 25.14 -2.28
C LEU A 142 -3.53 25.91 -2.97
N ALA A 143 -4.66 25.26 -3.25
CA ALA A 143 -5.83 25.90 -3.85
C ALA A 143 -6.61 26.82 -2.90
N ASP A 144 -6.39 26.73 -1.58
CA ASP A 144 -7.14 27.49 -0.56
C ASP A 144 -6.47 28.85 -0.16
N GLU A 145 -5.31 29.22 -0.70
CA GLU A 145 -4.60 30.48 -0.38
C GLU A 145 -4.47 31.48 -1.56
N HIS A 146 -5.41 31.47 -2.52
CA HIS A 146 -5.42 32.47 -3.61
C HIS A 146 -6.71 33.29 -3.70
N ASP A 147 -7.21 33.78 -2.57
CA ASP A 147 -8.25 34.80 -2.54
C ASP A 147 -7.93 35.82 -1.44
N ASP A 148 -6.91 36.67 -1.66
CA ASP A 148 -6.73 37.98 -1.02
C ASP A 148 -5.38 38.63 -1.44
N VAL A 149 -5.30 39.14 -2.68
CA VAL A 149 -4.30 40.16 -3.03
C VAL A 149 -4.99 41.36 -3.67
N ASP A 150 -5.46 42.21 -2.77
CA ASP A 150 -5.92 43.58 -3.00
C ASP A 150 -4.75 44.42 -3.57
N ALA A 151 -4.84 44.84 -4.83
CA ALA A 151 -3.90 45.79 -5.44
C ALA A 151 -4.65 46.89 -6.24
N PRO A 152 -4.19 48.15 -6.17
CA PRO A 152 -5.05 49.31 -6.34
C PRO A 152 -5.27 49.76 -7.80
N GLN A 153 -6.46 50.28 -8.06
CA GLN A 153 -6.84 51.02 -9.28
C GLN A 153 -5.91 52.20 -9.57
N GLN A 154 -5.41 52.31 -10.81
CA GLN A 154 -5.24 53.59 -11.54
C GLN A 154 -4.90 53.37 -13.03
N GLY A 155 -5.66 54.01 -13.94
CA GLY A 155 -5.12 54.49 -15.22
C GLY A 155 -5.68 53.92 -16.53
N ALA A 156 -6.93 54.28 -16.85
CA ALA A 156 -7.48 54.62 -18.17
C ALA A 156 -6.82 54.12 -19.48
N GLU A 157 -7.65 53.39 -20.23
CA GLU A 157 -7.90 53.50 -21.69
C GLU A 157 -6.84 52.98 -22.68
N ASP A 158 -6.98 51.70 -23.06
CA ASP A 158 -6.99 51.35 -24.49
C ASP A 158 -8.02 50.24 -24.77
N LYS A 159 -8.87 50.46 -25.77
CA LYS A 159 -9.98 49.57 -26.11
C LYS A 159 -9.47 48.51 -27.08
N ILE A 160 -9.05 47.38 -26.53
CA ILE A 160 -8.74 46.18 -27.29
C ILE A 160 -10.06 45.71 -27.93
N SER A 161 -10.07 45.53 -29.25
CA SER A 161 -11.24 45.07 -29.99
C SER A 161 -11.42 43.57 -29.76
N ALA A 162 -12.67 43.11 -29.66
CA ALA A 162 -13.03 41.70 -29.42
C ALA A 162 -12.49 40.69 -30.46
N ALA A 163 -11.86 41.16 -31.54
CA ALA A 163 -11.25 40.32 -32.56
C ALA A 163 -9.82 39.85 -32.22
N ASP A 164 -9.13 40.49 -31.26
CA ASP A 164 -7.80 40.05 -30.79
C ASP A 164 -7.89 39.15 -29.53
N GLN A 165 -9.10 38.84 -29.06
CA GLN A 165 -9.35 37.98 -27.90
C GLN A 165 -9.57 36.51 -28.29
N GLU A 166 -9.75 36.23 -29.58
CA GLU A 166 -10.03 34.88 -30.08
C GLU A 166 -8.75 34.04 -30.31
N ASP A 167 -7.57 34.68 -30.35
CA ASP A 167 -6.27 34.01 -30.57
C ASP A 167 -5.48 33.75 -29.27
N ALA A 168 -6.00 34.14 -28.10
CA ALA A 168 -5.36 33.90 -26.79
C ALA A 168 -6.10 32.88 -25.91
N GLU A 169 -7.24 32.36 -26.36
CA GLU A 169 -8.10 31.44 -25.60
C GLU A 169 -7.96 29.97 -26.07
N LEU A 170 -6.95 29.64 -26.89
CA LEU A 170 -6.74 28.30 -27.45
C LEU A 170 -5.43 27.61 -27.03
N GLU A 171 -4.70 28.11 -26.02
CA GLU A 171 -3.47 27.45 -25.52
C GLU A 171 -3.63 26.76 -24.15
N ASP A 172 -4.78 26.88 -23.49
CA ASP A 172 -5.09 26.15 -22.25
C ASP A 172 -6.05 24.97 -22.51
N GLU A 173 -5.78 24.18 -23.55
CA GLU A 173 -6.42 22.88 -23.73
C GLU A 173 -5.83 21.92 -22.67
N ASP A 174 -6.42 21.94 -21.46
CA ASP A 174 -6.35 20.93 -20.41
C ASP A 174 -5.10 20.01 -20.45
N GLN A 175 -3.90 20.57 -20.29
CA GLN A 175 -2.72 19.74 -20.03
C GLN A 175 -2.88 19.13 -18.65
N VAL A 176 -3.50 17.94 -18.59
CA VAL A 176 -3.52 17.12 -17.38
C VAL A 176 -2.06 16.97 -16.93
N PRO A 177 -1.70 17.46 -15.73
CA PRO A 177 -0.33 17.39 -15.26
C PRO A 177 0.15 15.93 -15.26
N SER A 178 1.26 15.62 -15.95
CA SER A 178 1.87 14.29 -15.83
C SER A 178 2.53 14.18 -14.46
N TYR A 179 1.99 13.29 -13.63
CA TYR A 179 2.57 13.01 -12.32
C TYR A 179 3.81 12.11 -12.47
N PRO A 180 4.96 12.47 -11.87
CA PRO A 180 6.16 11.65 -11.94
C PRO A 180 5.97 10.37 -11.13
N ALA A 181 6.09 9.21 -11.78
CA ALA A 181 6.05 7.92 -11.12
C ALA A 181 7.47 7.45 -10.78
N ARG A 182 7.73 7.06 -9.52
CA ARG A 182 9.04 6.54 -9.13
C ARG A 182 9.21 5.09 -9.55
N VAL A 183 10.32 4.82 -10.22
CA VAL A 183 10.66 3.49 -10.72
C VAL A 183 12.05 3.10 -10.21
N SER A 184 12.12 2.00 -9.46
CA SER A 184 13.37 1.40 -8.99
C SER A 184 13.79 0.29 -9.93
N VAL A 185 14.94 0.45 -10.58
CA VAL A 185 15.54 -0.54 -11.47
C VAL A 185 16.71 -1.20 -10.76
N THR A 186 16.68 -2.53 -10.64
CA THR A 186 17.77 -3.35 -10.08
C THR A 186 18.33 -4.26 -11.15
N ILE A 187 19.64 -4.15 -11.40
CA ILE A 187 20.37 -5.00 -12.35
C ILE A 187 21.36 -5.84 -11.56
N GLU A 188 21.07 -7.13 -11.44
CA GLU A 188 21.91 -8.10 -10.76
C GLU A 188 22.79 -8.86 -11.76
N LYS A 189 24.07 -9.03 -11.40
CA LYS A 189 25.02 -9.89 -12.11
C LYS A 189 25.47 -11.02 -11.21
N LYS A 190 25.39 -12.25 -11.71
CA LYS A 190 25.79 -13.45 -10.95
C LYS A 190 27.22 -13.32 -10.44
N GLY A 191 27.38 -13.26 -9.11
CA GLY A 191 28.66 -13.16 -8.42
C GLY A 191 29.36 -11.79 -8.47
N LYS A 192 28.74 -10.77 -9.07
CA LYS A 192 29.30 -9.40 -9.18
C LYS A 192 28.47 -8.34 -8.43
N GLY A 193 27.46 -8.75 -7.68
CA GLY A 193 26.57 -7.85 -6.94
C GLY A 193 25.39 -7.35 -7.79
N ALA A 194 24.83 -6.22 -7.40
CA ALA A 194 23.72 -5.57 -8.08
C ALA A 194 23.89 -4.05 -8.12
N VAL A 195 23.42 -3.44 -9.19
CA VAL A 195 23.28 -1.99 -9.32
C VAL A 195 21.81 -1.66 -9.13
N GLN A 196 21.50 -0.70 -8.27
CA GLN A 196 20.17 -0.14 -8.10
C GLN A 196 20.17 1.27 -8.67
N ILE A 197 19.17 1.58 -9.49
CA ILE A 197 19.03 2.82 -10.21
C ILE A 197 17.65 3.34 -9.87
N GLU A 198 17.61 4.50 -9.23
CA GLU A 198 16.37 5.19 -8.91
C GLU A 198 16.04 6.15 -10.05
N THR A 199 14.85 5.99 -10.61
CA THR A 199 14.39 6.75 -11.77
C THR A 199 13.00 7.34 -11.54
N LEU A 200 12.69 8.40 -12.28
CA LEU A 200 11.34 8.96 -12.37
C LEU A 200 10.85 8.81 -13.82
N ALA A 201 9.67 8.24 -13.99
CA ALA A 201 8.95 8.23 -15.26
C ALA A 201 8.00 9.42 -15.28
N GLN A 202 8.23 10.38 -16.19
CA GLN A 202 7.41 11.58 -16.33
C GLN A 202 7.43 12.04 -17.78
N ASP A 203 6.26 12.45 -18.32
CA ASP A 203 6.13 12.98 -19.68
C ASP A 203 6.68 12.03 -20.78
N GLY A 204 6.63 10.71 -20.53
CA GLY A 204 7.15 9.71 -21.46
C GLY A 204 8.67 9.57 -21.47
N TYR A 205 9.38 10.16 -20.50
CA TYR A 205 10.83 10.03 -20.33
C TYR A 205 11.18 9.35 -19.00
N ILE A 206 12.30 8.60 -19.00
CA ILE A 206 12.92 8.08 -17.78
C ILE A 206 14.05 9.03 -17.36
N GLN A 207 13.92 9.64 -16.19
CA GLN A 207 14.95 10.48 -15.59
C GLN A 207 15.70 9.72 -14.49
N ILE A 208 17.02 9.59 -14.61
CA ILE A 208 17.84 8.94 -13.58
C ILE A 208 18.13 9.93 -12.45
N GLN A 209 17.76 9.55 -11.22
CA GLN A 209 18.00 10.36 -10.02
C GLN A 209 19.29 9.95 -9.33
N ASN A 210 19.49 8.65 -9.16
CA ASN A 210 20.58 8.12 -8.38
C ASN A 210 20.98 6.70 -8.83
N VAL A 211 22.26 6.36 -8.67
CA VAL A 211 22.83 5.05 -9.05
C VAL A 211 23.69 4.51 -7.91
N GLY A 212 23.17 3.48 -7.24
CA GLY A 212 23.82 2.79 -6.13
C GLY A 212 24.38 1.42 -6.54
N TYR A 213 25.50 1.02 -5.96
CA TYR A 213 26.07 -0.32 -6.14
C TYR A 213 26.09 -1.10 -4.83
N PHE A 214 25.62 -2.34 -4.90
CA PHE A 214 25.61 -3.29 -3.80
C PHE A 214 26.45 -4.51 -4.15
N ALA A 215 27.45 -4.81 -3.31
CA ALA A 215 28.28 -6.00 -3.50
C ALA A 215 27.50 -7.32 -3.40
N LYS A 216 26.34 -7.30 -2.73
CA LYS A 216 25.43 -8.45 -2.61
C LYS A 216 24.07 -8.09 -3.20
N ALA A 217 23.58 -8.92 -4.12
CA ALA A 217 22.29 -8.71 -4.76
C ALA A 217 21.11 -8.72 -3.77
N ASP A 218 21.22 -9.52 -2.70
CA ASP A 218 20.22 -9.59 -1.62
C ASP A 218 19.93 -8.25 -0.93
N LEU A 219 20.88 -7.30 -0.98
CA LEU A 219 20.72 -5.98 -0.39
C LEU A 219 20.00 -5.00 -1.31
N ALA A 220 20.12 -5.17 -2.63
CA ALA A 220 19.40 -4.33 -3.59
C ALA A 220 17.88 -4.62 -3.53
N ASN A 221 17.51 -5.89 -3.36
CA ASN A 221 16.12 -6.35 -3.22
C ASN A 221 15.79 -6.66 -1.74
N ALA A 222 16.00 -5.70 -0.85
CA ALA A 222 15.86 -5.88 0.58
C ALA A 222 14.40 -6.15 1.02
N ALA A 223 13.96 -7.41 0.99
CA ALA A 223 12.62 -7.81 1.43
C ALA A 223 12.43 -7.83 2.96
N SER A 224 13.48 -7.62 3.76
CA SER A 224 13.40 -7.61 5.22
C SER A 224 13.88 -6.27 5.79
N ALA A 225 13.26 -5.85 6.90
CA ALA A 225 13.58 -4.59 7.57
C ALA A 225 15.07 -4.45 7.93
N GLU A 226 15.72 -5.55 8.35
CA GLU A 226 17.16 -5.54 8.64
C GLU A 226 18.01 -5.29 7.39
N LYS A 227 17.64 -5.91 6.26
CA LYS A 227 18.35 -5.70 4.99
C LYS A 227 18.14 -4.27 4.49
N GLU A 228 16.94 -3.75 4.64
CA GLU A 228 16.59 -2.38 4.26
C GLU A 228 17.41 -1.36 5.05
N TRP A 229 17.48 -1.54 6.36
CA TRP A 229 18.31 -0.70 7.22
C TRP A 229 19.79 -0.73 6.82
N THR A 230 20.31 -1.91 6.48
CA THR A 230 21.69 -2.02 5.99
C THR A 230 21.87 -1.37 4.62
N ARG A 231 20.86 -1.42 3.75
CA ARG A 231 20.87 -0.77 2.44
C ARG A 231 20.97 0.75 2.60
N GLN A 232 20.12 1.33 3.45
CA GLN A 232 20.11 2.77 3.75
C GLN A 232 21.40 3.27 4.41
N SER A 233 22.11 2.38 5.10
CA SER A 233 23.41 2.70 5.71
C SER A 233 24.56 2.73 4.70
N LEU A 234 24.36 2.23 3.47
CA LEU A 234 25.38 2.20 2.42
C LEU A 234 25.33 3.45 1.56
N TYR A 235 26.49 3.82 1.01
CA TYR A 235 26.58 4.95 0.10
C TYR A 235 25.81 4.64 -1.18
N SER A 236 24.81 5.47 -1.48
CA SER A 236 23.88 5.24 -2.59
C SER A 236 24.30 5.93 -3.89
N GLY A 237 25.46 6.62 -3.91
CA GLY A 237 25.92 7.41 -5.05
C GLY A 237 25.74 8.93 -4.84
N PRO A 238 26.41 9.76 -5.64
CA PRO A 238 26.11 11.19 -5.72
C PRO A 238 24.82 11.39 -6.54
N PRO A 239 24.16 12.57 -6.43
CA PRO A 239 23.08 12.93 -7.35
C PRO A 239 23.54 12.76 -8.80
N PHE A 240 22.73 12.06 -9.62
CA PHE A 240 23.13 11.67 -10.97
C PHE A 240 23.48 12.87 -11.86
N GLY A 241 22.72 13.96 -11.75
CA GLY A 241 22.97 15.21 -12.50
C GLY A 241 24.31 15.91 -12.18
N ASN A 242 25.01 15.50 -11.12
CA ASN A 242 26.36 16.01 -10.81
C ASN A 242 27.48 15.19 -11.48
N LEU A 243 27.15 14.11 -12.19
CA LEU A 243 28.12 13.30 -12.93
C LEU A 243 28.50 14.01 -14.24
N ASP A 244 29.60 13.56 -14.84
CA ASP A 244 30.03 14.01 -16.16
C ASP A 244 28.96 13.70 -17.24
N GLU A 245 28.74 14.61 -18.19
CA GLU A 245 27.67 14.51 -19.20
C GLU A 245 27.81 13.27 -20.10
N ASP A 246 29.03 12.90 -20.47
CA ASP A 246 29.27 11.71 -21.29
C ASP A 246 28.93 10.44 -20.48
N LEU A 247 29.25 10.43 -19.18
CA LEU A 247 28.88 9.32 -18.28
C LEU A 247 27.36 9.21 -18.10
N GLN A 248 26.65 10.34 -18.01
CA GLN A 248 25.20 10.35 -17.92
C GLN A 248 24.57 9.73 -19.17
N THR A 249 24.99 10.22 -20.35
CA THR A 249 24.53 9.73 -21.66
C THR A 249 24.78 8.22 -21.82
N LEU A 250 25.96 7.74 -21.43
CA LEU A 250 26.28 6.31 -21.52
C LEU A 250 25.46 5.45 -20.54
N MET A 251 25.08 5.99 -19.38
CA MET A 251 24.22 5.29 -18.44
C MET A 251 22.77 5.20 -18.97
N GLU A 252 22.27 6.25 -19.59
CA GLU A 252 20.95 6.24 -20.24
C GLU A 252 20.90 5.21 -21.37
N GLN A 253 21.88 5.22 -22.28
CA GLN A 253 21.99 4.21 -23.34
C GLN A 253 22.09 2.78 -22.77
N TYR A 254 22.84 2.60 -21.68
CA TYR A 254 22.93 1.31 -21.00
C TYR A 254 21.56 0.81 -20.49
N LEU A 255 20.70 1.72 -20.00
CA LEU A 255 19.33 1.40 -19.58
C LEU A 255 18.39 1.12 -20.76
N GLU A 256 18.48 1.91 -21.83
CA GLU A 256 17.66 1.74 -23.03
C GLU A 256 17.87 0.36 -23.68
N GLU A 257 19.13 -0.09 -23.82
CA GLU A 257 19.44 -1.44 -24.36
C GLU A 257 18.79 -2.57 -23.55
N ARG A 258 18.48 -2.31 -22.29
CA ARG A 258 17.87 -3.24 -21.34
C ARG A 258 16.34 -3.16 -21.30
N GLY A 259 15.76 -2.25 -22.07
CA GLY A 259 14.32 -2.01 -22.14
C GLY A 259 13.80 -1.05 -21.08
N ILE A 260 14.68 -0.25 -20.45
CA ILE A 260 14.28 0.87 -19.61
C ILE A 260 14.34 2.10 -20.52
N ASP A 261 13.26 2.34 -21.24
CA ASP A 261 13.15 3.32 -22.32
C ASP A 261 11.86 4.15 -22.19
N ASN A 262 11.59 4.98 -23.20
CA ASN A 262 10.39 5.81 -23.26
C ASN A 262 9.08 4.99 -23.28
N ALA A 263 9.10 3.76 -23.82
CA ALA A 263 7.91 2.90 -23.80
C ALA A 263 7.58 2.46 -22.37
N LEU A 264 8.59 2.15 -21.56
CA LEU A 264 8.41 1.92 -20.12
C LEU A 264 7.89 3.19 -19.41
N ALA A 265 8.41 4.36 -19.75
CA ALA A 265 8.00 5.62 -19.13
C ALA A 265 6.52 5.96 -19.35
N VAL A 266 5.96 5.62 -20.51
CA VAL A 266 4.53 5.77 -20.81
C VAL A 266 3.71 4.66 -20.14
N PHE A 267 4.20 3.42 -20.16
CA PHE A 267 3.50 2.28 -19.58
C PHE A 267 3.27 2.39 -18.08
N VAL A 268 4.27 2.84 -17.31
CA VAL A 268 4.22 2.86 -15.84
C VAL A 268 3.02 3.66 -15.30
N PRO A 269 2.83 4.95 -15.64
CA PRO A 269 1.71 5.74 -15.12
C PRO A 269 0.35 5.16 -15.55
N GLU A 270 0.19 4.76 -16.81
CA GLU A 270 -1.05 4.14 -17.29
C GLU A 270 -1.38 2.81 -16.57
N TYR A 271 -0.35 2.02 -16.26
CA TYR A 271 -0.52 0.78 -15.50
C TYR A 271 -0.87 1.06 -14.03
N ILE A 272 -0.31 2.12 -13.44
CA ILE A 272 -0.65 2.54 -12.07
C ILE A 272 -2.13 2.89 -12.00
N GLU A 273 -2.63 3.75 -12.90
CA GLU A 273 -4.05 4.12 -12.96
C GLU A 273 -4.96 2.90 -13.15
N PHE A 274 -4.61 2.02 -14.08
CA PHE A 274 -5.37 0.80 -14.32
C PHE A 274 -5.45 -0.09 -13.07
N LYS A 275 -4.32 -0.32 -12.39
CA LYS A 275 -4.27 -1.18 -11.20
C LYS A 275 -4.92 -0.51 -9.99
N GLU A 276 -4.80 0.81 -9.85
CA GLU A 276 -5.39 1.59 -8.77
C GLU A 276 -6.91 1.48 -8.77
N GLN A 277 -7.54 1.59 -9.94
CA GLN A 277 -8.97 1.37 -10.09
C GLN A 277 -9.41 -0.04 -9.66
N GLN A 278 -8.63 -1.09 -9.98
CA GLN A 278 -8.94 -2.47 -9.53
C GLN A 278 -8.86 -2.62 -8.02
N GLU A 279 -7.79 -2.09 -7.43
CA GLU A 279 -7.56 -2.15 -5.98
C GLU A 279 -8.59 -1.32 -5.22
N TYR A 280 -9.05 -0.19 -5.78
CA TYR A 280 -10.13 0.62 -5.22
C TYR A 280 -11.44 -0.16 -5.15
N ILE A 281 -11.85 -0.83 -6.23
CA ILE A 281 -13.07 -1.66 -6.23
C ILE A 281 -12.94 -2.83 -5.24
N ARG A 282 -11.76 -3.46 -5.19
CA ARG A 282 -11.47 -4.53 -4.22
C ARG A 282 -11.57 -4.00 -2.78
N TRP A 283 -11.03 -2.81 -2.52
CA TRP A 283 -11.09 -2.15 -1.21
C TRP A 283 -12.52 -1.85 -0.80
N LEU A 284 -13.33 -1.25 -1.69
CA LEU A 284 -14.77 -1.01 -1.46
C LEU A 284 -15.51 -2.29 -1.10
N LYS A 285 -15.24 -3.37 -1.85
CA LYS A 285 -15.85 -4.70 -1.62
C LYS A 285 -15.44 -5.28 -0.26
N ASN A 286 -14.16 -5.23 0.09
CA ASN A 286 -13.65 -5.74 1.36
C ASN A 286 -14.20 -4.94 2.54
N LEU A 287 -14.22 -3.61 2.43
CA LEU A 287 -14.73 -2.71 3.47
C LEU A 287 -16.23 -2.93 3.69
N LYS A 288 -17.02 -3.02 2.61
CA LYS A 288 -18.44 -3.37 2.69
C LYS A 288 -18.65 -4.72 3.37
N THR A 289 -17.89 -5.75 2.98
CA THR A 289 -18.00 -7.10 3.56
C THR A 289 -17.69 -7.08 5.06
N PHE A 290 -16.74 -6.25 5.50
CA PHE A 290 -16.42 -6.09 6.92
C PHE A 290 -17.54 -5.41 7.71
N ILE A 291 -18.20 -4.39 7.13
CA ILE A 291 -19.28 -3.65 7.79
C ILE A 291 -20.59 -4.44 7.85
N GLU A 292 -20.84 -5.31 6.86
CA GLU A 292 -22.04 -6.16 6.81
C GLU A 292 -21.94 -7.42 7.71
N ALA A 293 -20.75 -7.78 8.20
CA ALA A 293 -20.47 -9.02 8.92
C ALA A 293 -20.95 -9.00 10.39
#